data_AF-A0A1H1E9R4-F1
#
_entry.id   AF-A0A1H1E9R4-F1
#
_cell.length_a   1.000
_cell.length_b   1.000
_cell.length_c   1.000
_cell.angle_alpha   90.00
_cell.angle_beta   90.00
_cell.angle_gamma   90.00
#
_symmetry.space_group_name_H-M   'P 1'
#
loop_
_entity.id
_entity.type
_entity.pdbx_description
1 polymer ?
#
loop_
_entity_poly.entity_id
_entity_poly.type
_entity_poly.pdbx_seq_one_letter_code
_entity_poly.pdbx_strand_id
1 'polypeptide(L)'
;MLSRRDAAIRLDIPLEMAAHHGIPARLSEAELEAIEQDPPAWLVQSRANRTGTKKTWVRLECVVCGYNEDARPKKWWPDWDYLMCDYHAPYQAPEPTAGFTRSEVDGIGSRFVALVDDRAAG
;
A
#
# COMPACT_ATOMS: atom_id res chain seq x y z
N MET A 1 14.97 -15.21 3.99
CA MET A 1 13.95 -15.29 5.06
C MET A 1 13.06 -14.06 4.96
N LEU A 2 11.76 -14.28 4.90
CA LEU A 2 10.71 -13.29 4.88
C LEU A 2 10.29 -12.93 6.31
N SER A 3 9.77 -11.72 6.49
CA SER A 3 9.13 -11.31 7.74
C SER A 3 7.65 -11.70 7.72
N ARG A 4 7.02 -11.71 8.90
CA ARG A 4 5.55 -11.83 9.00
C ARG A 4 4.82 -10.77 8.18
N ARG A 5 5.37 -9.55 8.09
CA ARG A 5 4.79 -8.47 7.29
C ARG A 5 4.82 -8.83 5.81
N ASP A 6 5.94 -9.35 5.31
CA ASP A 6 6.07 -9.77 3.92
C ASP A 6 5.06 -10.88 3.60
N ALA A 7 4.90 -11.85 4.50
CA ALA A 7 3.86 -12.87 4.38
C ALA A 7 2.44 -12.28 4.40
N ALA A 8 2.15 -11.33 5.29
CA ALA A 8 0.84 -10.69 5.37
C ALA A 8 0.50 -9.90 4.08
N ILE A 9 1.48 -9.21 3.50
CA ILE A 9 1.35 -8.53 2.20
C ILE A 9 1.05 -9.55 1.10
N ARG A 10 1.87 -10.59 1.00
CA ARG A 10 1.74 -11.60 -0.06
C ARG A 10 0.42 -12.38 0.01
N LEU A 11 -0.01 -12.73 1.22
CA LEU A 11 -1.29 -13.40 1.45
C LEU A 11 -2.50 -12.45 1.38
N ASP A 12 -2.27 -11.14 1.24
CA ASP A 12 -3.27 -10.06 1.21
C ASP A 12 -4.17 -10.02 2.46
N ILE A 13 -3.56 -10.22 3.64
CA ILE A 13 -4.23 -10.22 4.94
C ILE A 13 -3.65 -9.16 5.88
N PRO A 14 -4.41 -8.67 6.88
CA PRO A 14 -3.87 -7.77 7.90
C PRO A 14 -2.76 -8.44 8.72
N LEU A 15 -1.80 -7.65 9.19
CA LEU A 15 -0.68 -8.15 10.00
C LEU A 15 -1.17 -8.80 11.31
N GLU A 16 -2.25 -8.28 11.88
CA GLU A 16 -2.90 -8.79 13.08
C GLU A 16 -3.49 -10.18 12.84
N MET A 17 -4.07 -10.40 11.65
CA MET A 17 -4.59 -11.71 11.25
C MET A 17 -3.46 -12.72 11.05
N ALA A 18 -2.36 -12.32 10.41
CA ALA A 18 -1.17 -13.15 10.28
C ALA A 18 -0.62 -13.58 11.66
N ALA A 19 -0.55 -12.65 12.61
CA ALA A 19 -0.11 -12.95 13.97
C ALA A 19 -1.10 -13.86 14.71
N HIS A 20 -2.40 -13.56 14.65
CA HIS A 20 -3.46 -14.31 15.31
C HIS A 20 -3.51 -15.78 14.86
N HIS A 21 -3.32 -16.03 13.56
CA HIS A 21 -3.32 -17.38 12.99
C HIS A 21 -1.95 -18.07 12.98
N GLY A 22 -0.98 -17.53 13.73
CA GLY A 22 0.27 -18.22 14.02
C GLY A 22 1.34 -18.15 12.92
N ILE A 23 1.24 -17.23 11.96
CA ILE A 23 2.37 -16.99 11.05
C ILE A 23 3.57 -16.52 11.88
N PRO A 24 4.74 -17.18 11.79
CA PRO A 24 5.89 -16.83 12.62
C PRO A 24 6.47 -15.46 12.23
N ALA A 25 7.27 -14.86 13.12
CA ALA A 25 7.87 -13.54 12.89
C ALA A 25 8.81 -13.55 11.67
N ARG A 26 9.40 -14.71 11.39
CA ARG A 26 10.26 -14.99 10.25
C ARG A 26 9.91 -16.37 9.69
N LEU A 27 9.92 -16.50 8.38
CA LEU A 27 9.70 -17.73 7.64
C LEU A 27 10.55 -17.75 6.36
N SER A 28 10.75 -18.93 5.80
CA SER A 28 11.36 -19.13 4.50
C SER A 28 10.36 -18.87 3.37
N GLU A 29 10.88 -18.74 2.16
CA GLU A 29 10.05 -18.66 0.94
C GLU A 29 9.19 -19.91 0.78
N ALA A 30 9.79 -21.10 0.99
CA ALA A 30 9.13 -22.39 0.83
C ALA A 30 7.98 -22.60 1.84
N GLU A 31 8.13 -22.13 3.08
CA GLU A 31 7.04 -22.18 4.07
C GLU A 31 5.86 -21.30 3.66
N LEU A 32 6.13 -20.12 3.10
CA LEU A 32 5.07 -19.24 2.60
C LEU A 32 4.40 -19.82 1.35
N GLU A 33 5.18 -20.36 0.42
CA GLU A 33 4.67 -21.02 -0.77
C GLU A 33 3.78 -22.22 -0.41
N ALA A 34 4.16 -23.01 0.60
CA ALA A 34 3.32 -24.10 1.09
C ALA A 34 1.95 -23.61 1.60
N ILE A 35 1.89 -22.48 2.30
CA ILE A 35 0.63 -21.84 2.73
C ILE A 35 -0.19 -21.35 1.52
N GLU A 36 0.46 -20.92 0.45
CA GLU A 36 -0.22 -20.48 -0.77
C GLU A 36 -0.81 -21.66 -1.56
N GLN A 37 -0.06 -22.77 -1.65
CA GLN A 37 -0.44 -23.98 -2.38
C GLN A 37 -1.52 -24.80 -1.65
N ASP A 38 -1.41 -24.93 -0.33
CA ASP A 38 -2.38 -25.62 0.53
C ASP A 38 -2.91 -24.66 1.61
N PRO A 39 -3.80 -23.71 1.23
CA PRO A 39 -4.23 -22.66 2.13
C PRO A 39 -5.08 -23.22 3.27
N PRO A 40 -4.77 -22.88 4.54
CA PRO A 40 -5.55 -23.33 5.68
C PRO A 40 -6.98 -22.78 5.61
N ALA A 41 -7.92 -23.49 6.24
CA ALA A 41 -9.35 -23.17 6.16
C ALA A 41 -9.68 -21.72 6.53
N TRP A 42 -8.98 -21.12 7.50
CA TRP A 42 -9.18 -19.72 7.89
C TRP A 42 -8.81 -18.73 6.76
N LEU A 43 -7.78 -19.03 5.98
CA LEU A 43 -7.34 -18.19 4.88
C LEU A 43 -8.30 -18.30 3.69
N VAL A 44 -8.78 -19.52 3.41
CA VAL A 44 -9.85 -19.76 2.42
C VAL A 44 -11.11 -18.98 2.79
N GLN A 45 -11.55 -19.08 4.05
CA GLN A 45 -12.72 -18.35 4.53
C GLN A 45 -12.51 -16.83 4.52
N SER A 46 -11.34 -16.33 4.93
CA SER A 46 -11.00 -14.90 4.88
C SER A 46 -11.11 -14.35 3.46
N ARG A 47 -10.58 -15.08 2.47
CA ARG A 47 -10.68 -14.72 1.05
C ARG A 47 -12.12 -14.76 0.53
N ALA A 48 -12.91 -15.75 0.95
CA ALA A 48 -14.32 -15.87 0.58
C ALA A 48 -15.20 -14.73 1.17
N ASN A 49 -14.87 -14.26 2.37
CA ASN A 49 -15.59 -13.17 3.04
C ASN A 49 -15.27 -11.78 2.46
N ARG A 50 -14.27 -11.68 1.59
CA ARG A 50 -13.79 -10.41 1.06
C ARG A 50 -14.84 -9.85 0.10
N THR A 51 -15.47 -8.73 0.49
CA THR A 51 -16.45 -8.04 -0.33
C THR A 51 -15.76 -6.96 -1.16
N GLY A 52 -15.96 -7.01 -2.49
CA GLY A 52 -15.34 -6.08 -3.44
C GLY A 52 -13.88 -6.41 -3.80
N THR A 53 -13.25 -5.51 -4.56
CA THR A 53 -11.91 -5.70 -5.14
C THR A 53 -10.81 -4.98 -4.36
N LYS A 54 -11.14 -4.33 -3.24
CA LYS A 54 -10.17 -3.56 -2.44
C LYS A 54 -9.16 -4.50 -1.79
N LYS A 55 -7.88 -4.27 -2.09
CA LYS A 55 -6.74 -4.95 -1.48
C LYS A 55 -6.54 -4.50 -0.04
N THR A 56 -6.00 -5.38 0.80
CA THR A 56 -5.61 -5.03 2.18
C THR A 56 -4.40 -4.12 2.19
N TRP A 57 -3.52 -4.27 1.20
CA TRP A 57 -2.30 -3.53 1.01
C TRP A 57 -2.31 -2.83 -0.34
N VAL A 58 -1.72 -1.65 -0.40
CA VAL A 58 -1.45 -0.91 -1.63
C VAL A 58 0.03 -0.58 -1.68
N ARG A 59 0.62 -0.68 -2.88
CA ARG A 59 1.98 -0.23 -3.12
C ARG A 59 1.96 1.27 -3.39
N LEU A 60 2.71 2.01 -2.58
CA LEU A 60 3.01 3.43 -2.77
C LEU A 60 4.37 3.54 -3.44
N GLU A 61 4.52 4.47 -4.38
CA GLU A 61 5.77 4.64 -5.11
C GLU A 61 6.01 6.12 -5.44
N CYS A 62 7.22 6.58 -5.20
CA CYS A 62 7.62 7.96 -5.42
C CYS A 62 7.89 8.17 -6.90
N VAL A 63 7.17 9.12 -7.50
CA VAL A 63 7.32 9.46 -8.92
C VAL A 63 8.71 10.00 -9.28
N VAL A 64 9.47 10.50 -8.30
CA VAL A 64 10.78 11.12 -8.53
C VAL A 64 11.93 10.11 -8.46
N CYS A 65 11.94 9.25 -7.45
CA CYS A 65 13.08 8.35 -7.18
C CYS A 65 12.74 6.85 -7.13
N GLY A 66 11.47 6.47 -7.29
CA GLY A 66 11.03 5.07 -7.24
C GLY A 66 11.05 4.45 -5.84
N TYR A 67 11.35 5.22 -4.78
CA TYR A 67 11.16 4.74 -3.41
C TYR A 67 9.73 4.24 -3.24
N ASN A 68 9.56 3.03 -2.71
CA ASN A 68 8.26 2.40 -2.60
C ASN A 68 8.09 1.71 -1.25
N GLU A 69 6.83 1.56 -0.84
CA GLU A 69 6.45 0.75 0.30
C GLU A 69 5.04 0.18 0.11
N ASP A 70 4.76 -0.93 0.79
CA ASP A 70 3.39 -1.43 0.94
C ASP A 70 2.77 -0.86 2.22
N ALA A 71 1.60 -0.26 2.08
CA ALA A 71 0.85 0.34 3.19
C ALA A 71 -0.62 -0.09 3.17
N ARG A 72 -1.29 0.00 4.33
CA ARG A 72 -2.74 -0.19 4.37
C ARG A 72 -3.45 1.10 3.99
N PRO A 73 -4.35 1.09 2.99
CA PRO A 73 -5.07 2.29 2.59
C PRO A 73 -5.96 2.78 3.73
N LYS A 74 -5.90 4.09 3.99
CA LYS A 74 -6.76 4.73 5.00
C LYS A 74 -7.94 5.40 4.31
N LYS A 75 -9.10 5.40 4.97
CA LYS A 75 -10.34 5.99 4.43
C LYS A 75 -10.22 7.48 4.10
N TRP A 76 -9.35 8.20 4.81
CA TRP A 76 -9.17 9.64 4.63
C TRP A 76 -8.17 10.01 3.54
N TRP A 77 -7.39 9.05 3.02
CA TRP A 77 -6.46 9.34 1.94
C TRP A 77 -7.21 9.89 0.73
N PRO A 78 -6.69 10.93 0.07
CA PRO A 78 -7.32 11.48 -1.12
C PRO A 78 -7.12 10.52 -2.29
N ASP A 79 -7.85 10.75 -3.37
CA ASP A 79 -7.37 10.34 -4.69
C ASP A 79 -6.26 11.32 -5.09
N TRP A 80 -5.16 10.82 -5.66
CA TRP A 80 -3.99 11.64 -5.99
C TRP A 80 -3.55 11.39 -7.44
N ASP A 81 -2.92 12.40 -8.03
CA ASP A 81 -2.33 12.31 -9.38
C ASP A 81 -0.90 11.76 -9.30
N TYR A 82 -0.15 12.19 -8.28
CA TYR A 82 1.21 11.73 -8.04
C TYR A 82 1.47 11.48 -6.56
N LEU A 83 2.37 10.54 -6.27
CA LEU A 83 2.96 10.36 -4.95
C LEU A 83 4.43 10.74 -4.99
N MET A 84 4.85 11.46 -3.96
CA MET A 84 6.23 11.89 -3.77
C MET A 84 6.66 11.53 -2.35
N CYS A 85 7.88 11.04 -2.16
CA CYS A 85 8.41 10.88 -0.81
C CYS A 85 8.91 12.21 -0.23
N ASP A 86 8.96 12.30 1.09
CA ASP A 86 9.40 13.47 1.86
C ASP A 86 10.89 13.87 1.65
N TYR A 87 11.65 13.12 0.84
CA TYR A 87 13.00 13.49 0.40
C TYR A 87 13.04 14.45 -0.79
N HIS A 88 11.91 14.65 -1.45
CA HIS A 88 11.80 15.49 -2.63
C HIS A 88 10.88 16.67 -2.38
N ALA A 89 11.12 17.74 -3.13
CA ALA A 89 10.27 18.89 -3.16
C ALA A 89 9.24 18.79 -4.31
N PRO A 90 8.07 19.41 -4.18
CA PRO A 90 6.98 19.31 -5.18
C PRO A 90 7.38 19.67 -6.60
N TYR A 91 8.30 20.61 -6.79
CA TYR A 91 8.81 21.02 -8.11
C TYR A 91 9.63 19.94 -8.82
N GLN A 92 10.03 18.87 -8.12
CA GLN A 92 10.74 17.73 -8.71
C GLN A 92 9.79 16.68 -9.28
N ALA A 93 8.52 16.70 -8.87
CA ALA A 93 7.49 15.86 -9.46
C ALA A 93 7.01 16.44 -10.80
N PRO A 94 6.35 15.64 -11.67
CA PRO A 94 5.76 16.15 -12.91
C PRO A 94 4.86 17.36 -12.66
N GLU A 95 4.96 18.40 -13.49
CA GLU A 95 4.13 19.60 -13.35
C GLU A 95 2.63 19.29 -13.45
N PRO A 96 1.76 20.04 -12.75
CA PRO A 96 0.32 19.88 -12.90
C PRO A 96 -0.12 20.21 -14.33
N THR A 97 -1.19 19.55 -14.77
CA THR A 97 -1.79 19.83 -16.08
C THR A 97 -2.18 21.32 -16.16
N ALA A 98 -1.93 21.97 -17.31
CA ALA A 98 -2.26 23.38 -17.48
C ALA A 98 -3.73 23.68 -17.12
N GLY A 99 -3.95 24.69 -16.27
CA GLY A 99 -5.26 25.05 -15.72
C GLY A 99 -5.65 24.32 -14.43
N PHE A 100 -4.76 23.50 -13.89
CA PHE A 100 -4.91 22.87 -12.57
C PHE A 100 -3.96 23.52 -11.55
N THR A 101 -4.40 23.53 -10.31
CA THR A 101 -3.63 23.93 -9.13
C THR A 101 -3.32 22.68 -8.32
N ARG A 102 -2.06 22.54 -7.90
CA ARG A 102 -1.62 21.42 -7.07
C ARG A 102 -1.80 21.74 -5.58
N SER A 103 -2.31 20.77 -4.83
CA SER A 103 -2.28 20.74 -3.37
C SER A 103 -1.50 19.52 -2.86
N GLU A 104 -0.95 19.65 -1.66
CA GLU A 104 -0.14 18.62 -1.00
C GLU A 104 -0.88 18.06 0.21
N VAL A 105 -0.93 16.73 0.33
CA VAL A 105 -1.53 16.04 1.46
C VAL A 105 -0.50 15.09 2.08
N ASP A 106 -0.04 15.45 3.27
CA ASP A 106 0.91 14.65 4.06
C ASP A 106 0.27 13.42 4.71
N GLY A 107 1.12 12.52 5.24
CA GLY A 107 0.69 11.40 6.08
C GLY A 107 0.18 10.19 5.29
N ILE A 108 0.50 10.14 4.00
CA ILE A 108 0.29 8.95 3.16
C ILE A 108 1.43 7.98 3.44
N GLY A 109 1.09 6.73 3.72
CA GLY A 109 2.08 5.74 4.13
C GLY A 109 2.90 6.17 5.35
N SER A 110 4.20 5.90 5.32
CA SER A 110 5.18 6.32 6.32
C SER A 110 5.89 7.62 5.97
N ARG A 111 6.05 7.93 4.68
CA ARG A 111 6.87 9.04 4.16
C ARG A 111 6.37 9.66 2.86
N PHE A 112 5.12 9.45 2.48
CA PHE A 112 4.59 9.98 1.24
C PHE A 112 3.73 11.23 1.44
N VAL A 113 3.87 12.13 0.48
CA VAL A 113 3.03 13.29 0.22
C VAL A 113 2.24 12.99 -1.06
N ALA A 114 0.91 13.04 -0.97
CA ALA A 114 0.05 12.99 -2.14
C ALA A 114 -0.01 14.37 -2.80
N LEU A 115 0.20 14.40 -4.10
CA LEU A 115 0.01 15.58 -4.93
C LEU A 115 -1.34 15.44 -5.64
N VAL A 116 -2.24 16.36 -5.36
CA VAL A 116 -3.61 16.38 -5.88
C VAL A 116 -3.76 17.59 -6.78
N ASP A 117 -4.00 17.36 -8.06
CA ASP A 117 -4.18 18.40 -9.05
C ASP A 117 -5.67 18.64 -9.25
N ASP A 118 -6.15 19.79 -8.79
CA ASP A 118 -7.55 20.21 -8.94
C ASP A 118 -7.66 21.32 -9.98
N ARG A 119 -8.72 21.31 -10.78
CA ARG A 119 -8.98 22.40 -11.72
C ARG A 119 -9.18 23.68 -10.93
N ALA A 120 -8.36 24.70 -11.19
CA ALA A 120 -8.52 26.00 -10.53
C ALA A 120 -9.97 26.47 -10.76
N ALA A 121 -10.69 26.78 -9.68
CA ALA A 121 -11.99 27.41 -9.80
C ALA A 121 -11.78 28.74 -10.52
N GLY A 122 -12.28 28.83 -11.76
CA GLY A 122 -12.21 30.03 -12.59
C GLY A 122 -13.07 31.16 -12.05
#